data_AF-A0A2E3YF41-F1
#
_entry.id   AF-A0A2E3YF41-F1
#
_cell.length_a   1.000
_cell.length_b   1.000
_cell.length_c   1.000
_cell.angle_alpha   90.00
_cell.angle_beta   90.00
_cell.angle_gamma   90.00
#
_symmetry.space_group_name_H-M   'P 1'
#
loop_
_entity.id
_entity.type
_entity.pdbx_description
1 polymer ?
#
loop_
_entity_poly.entity_id
_entity_poly.type
_entity_poly.pdbx_seq_one_letter_code
_entity_poly.pdbx_strand_id
1 'polypeptide(L)'
;MSETGAPAPETSIELPEQLRSEISPLLHDEEQIRLVQATDLRPDGQYGDAWLVATDQRLLSVTRNGSAGISELPLSLIRTVELIDHQGTGALRVRTDDSGQILARFTRTLMPAFGEIPAQLESLVHAARDGEEQIENPHVVGHDPGWSRGGNRRCDRCGRVIPRRFGVCPACLETRKLLFRLLNYARPYTGLAVLSLGLMLLATWIGLTPPLLMKSLFDDVLAPTPAGTWMTPYLEGMNRGDQLQVLVLMLFAVYVSSNLMGAVRRYVLAWLGQHVTLDLRNEVYRHLHALSLSFYNERETGRVMSSITQDVGRLQDFISDGLQETIRDILTIVIICATLFYLNATLATLVLLPTPLLVFTTLRFGGKLHLVYRGLWRRWAGISALLADTIPGVRVVKAFSQEQREVGKFETRSVD
;
A
#
# COMPACT_ATOMS: atom_id res chain seq x y z
N MET A 1 15.31 28.57 28.79
CA MET A 1 14.48 29.47 29.63
C MET A 1 14.03 30.62 28.77
N SER A 2 12.81 30.52 28.24
CA SER A 2 11.96 31.66 27.85
C SER A 2 10.57 31.07 27.65
N GLU A 3 9.75 31.23 28.68
CA GLU A 3 8.34 30.91 28.67
C GLU A 3 7.65 31.69 27.55
N THR A 4 6.97 30.99 26.66
CA THR A 4 5.88 31.56 25.86
C THR A 4 4.66 30.73 26.18
N GLY A 5 3.94 31.16 27.23
CA GLY A 5 2.60 30.69 27.53
C GLY A 5 1.72 30.96 26.31
N ALA A 6 1.23 29.89 25.70
CA ALA A 6 0.16 30.00 24.72
C ALA A 6 -1.09 30.52 25.43
N PRO A 7 -1.76 31.58 24.92
CA PRO A 7 -3.00 32.04 25.51
C PRO A 7 -4.06 30.94 25.41
N ALA A 8 -4.79 30.72 26.50
CA ALA A 8 -5.93 29.81 26.53
C ALA A 8 -6.96 30.25 25.47
N PRO A 9 -7.56 29.31 24.71
CA PRO A 9 -8.57 29.68 23.73
C PRO A 9 -9.85 30.10 24.46
N GLU A 10 -10.15 31.40 24.47
CA GLU A 10 -11.48 31.93 24.72
C GLU A 10 -12.38 31.59 23.53
N THR A 11 -12.80 30.33 23.42
CA THR A 11 -13.90 29.94 22.54
C THR A 11 -15.20 30.16 23.28
N SER A 12 -15.88 31.28 23.00
CA SER A 12 -17.30 31.44 23.31
C SER A 12 -18.08 30.39 22.53
N ILE A 13 -18.39 29.26 23.17
CA ILE A 13 -19.19 28.20 22.56
C ILE A 13 -20.60 28.77 22.36
N GLU A 14 -20.99 28.99 21.10
CA GLU A 14 -22.34 29.45 20.76
C GLU A 14 -23.36 28.37 21.12
N LEU A 15 -24.01 28.54 22.27
CA LEU A 15 -25.12 27.72 22.69
C LEU A 15 -26.31 27.96 21.77
N PRO A 16 -26.95 26.91 21.21
CA PRO A 16 -28.22 27.05 20.50
C PRO A 16 -29.22 27.80 21.40
N GLU A 17 -29.99 28.75 20.86
CA GLU A 17 -30.98 29.54 21.63
C GLU A 17 -31.92 28.65 22.46
N GLN A 18 -32.20 27.46 21.94
CA GLN A 18 -33.04 26.41 22.51
C GLN A 18 -32.45 25.79 23.79
N LEU A 19 -31.13 25.69 23.89
CA LEU A 19 -30.42 25.14 25.05
C LEU A 19 -30.25 26.19 26.14
N ARG A 20 -30.13 27.47 25.74
CA ARG A 20 -29.93 28.59 26.65
C ARG A 20 -31.07 28.73 27.64
N SER A 21 -32.33 28.53 27.24
CA SER A 21 -33.48 28.63 28.16
C SER A 21 -33.55 27.52 29.21
N GLU A 22 -33.04 26.31 28.91
CA GLU A 22 -33.06 25.18 29.85
C GLU A 22 -31.83 25.14 30.77
N ILE A 23 -30.67 25.61 30.31
CA ILE A 23 -29.41 25.57 31.08
C ILE A 23 -29.16 26.85 31.90
N SER A 24 -29.62 28.03 31.45
CA SER A 24 -29.42 29.29 32.19
C SER A 24 -29.90 29.25 33.66
N PRO A 25 -31.03 28.60 34.03
CA PRO A 25 -31.42 28.50 35.45
C PRO A 25 -30.63 27.47 36.26
N LEU A 26 -29.80 26.63 35.62
CA LEU A 26 -29.06 25.54 36.26
C LEU A 26 -27.58 25.89 36.54
N LEU A 27 -27.02 26.88 35.86
CA LEU A 27 -25.62 27.32 36.04
C LEU A 27 -25.47 28.20 37.28
N HIS A 28 -24.40 28.02 38.05
CA HIS A 28 -24.03 28.95 39.12
C HIS A 28 -23.36 30.21 38.52
N ASP A 29 -23.39 31.34 39.24
CA ASP A 29 -22.96 32.67 38.75
C ASP A 29 -21.50 32.75 38.23
N GLU A 30 -20.64 31.77 38.54
CA GLU A 30 -19.23 31.70 38.08
C GLU A 30 -18.91 30.47 37.20
N GLU A 31 -19.89 29.63 36.85
CA GLU A 31 -19.67 28.35 36.17
C GLU A 31 -19.56 28.52 34.63
N GLN A 32 -18.42 28.14 34.03
CA GLN A 32 -18.18 28.29 32.60
C GLN A 32 -18.41 26.99 31.83
N ILE A 33 -19.16 27.08 30.72
CA ILE A 33 -19.36 25.95 29.80
C ILE A 33 -18.10 25.75 28.95
N ARG A 34 -17.56 24.53 28.97
CA ARG A 34 -16.33 24.14 28.26
C ARG A 34 -16.57 23.19 27.09
N LEU A 35 -17.66 22.44 27.11
CA LEU A 35 -18.02 21.50 26.05
C LEU A 35 -19.55 21.47 25.89
N VAL A 36 -20.02 21.50 24.65
CA VAL A 36 -21.42 21.23 24.30
C VAL A 36 -21.44 20.30 23.09
N GLN A 37 -22.13 19.17 23.22
CA GLN A 37 -22.32 18.23 22.13
C GLN A 37 -23.78 17.79 22.04
N ALA A 38 -24.39 17.95 20.86
CA ALA A 38 -25.72 17.42 20.58
C ALA A 38 -25.69 15.90 20.35
N THR A 39 -26.75 15.24 20.80
CA THR A 39 -27.06 13.82 20.61
C THR A 39 -28.45 13.67 19.99
N ASP A 40 -28.65 12.60 19.23
CA ASP A 40 -29.90 12.26 18.56
C ASP A 40 -30.66 11.08 19.21
N LEU A 41 -30.10 10.53 20.29
CA LEU A 41 -30.73 9.53 21.15
C LEU A 41 -30.77 10.03 22.58
N ARG A 42 -31.93 9.94 23.19
CA ARG A 42 -32.12 10.17 24.63
C ARG A 42 -31.48 9.02 25.44
N PRO A 43 -31.25 9.19 26.76
CA PRO A 43 -30.67 8.15 27.62
C PRO A 43 -31.48 6.84 27.67
N ASP A 44 -32.78 6.91 27.41
CA ASP A 44 -33.70 5.75 27.27
C ASP A 44 -33.51 4.97 25.96
N GLY A 45 -32.69 5.48 25.04
CA GLY A 45 -32.41 4.89 23.74
C GLY A 45 -33.44 5.21 22.66
N GLN A 46 -34.41 6.10 22.92
CA GLN A 46 -35.34 6.58 21.90
C GLN A 46 -34.78 7.80 21.18
N TYR A 47 -35.19 8.00 19.92
CA TYR A 47 -34.84 9.19 19.16
C TYR A 47 -35.43 10.44 19.81
N GLY A 48 -34.60 11.48 19.95
CA GLY A 48 -35.01 12.76 20.50
C GLY A 48 -33.83 13.70 20.69
N ASP A 49 -34.15 14.96 20.93
CA ASP A 49 -33.14 16.00 21.15
C ASP A 49 -32.57 15.86 22.57
N ALA A 50 -31.26 15.62 22.66
CA ALA A 50 -30.52 15.60 23.91
C ALA A 50 -29.13 16.22 23.73
N TRP A 51 -28.53 16.69 24.82
CA TRP A 51 -27.25 17.39 24.81
C TRP A 51 -26.39 16.95 25.99
N LEU A 52 -25.10 16.76 25.69
CA LEU A 52 -24.05 16.61 26.68
C LEU A 52 -23.36 17.96 26.86
N VAL A 53 -23.32 18.46 28.09
CA VAL A 53 -22.70 19.74 28.43
C VAL A 53 -21.71 19.53 29.56
N ALA A 54 -20.43 19.86 29.34
CA ALA A 54 -19.44 19.87 30.39
C ALA A 54 -19.13 21.31 30.78
N THR A 55 -19.25 21.60 32.07
CA THR A 55 -18.75 22.84 32.68
C THR A 55 -17.33 22.61 33.20
N ASP A 56 -16.76 23.64 33.82
CA ASP A 56 -15.53 23.53 34.60
C ASP A 56 -15.68 22.73 35.90
N GLN A 57 -16.91 22.43 36.35
CA GLN A 57 -17.17 21.75 37.62
C GLN A 57 -17.92 20.42 37.49
N ARG A 58 -18.82 20.27 36.51
CA ARG A 58 -19.68 19.09 36.37
C ARG A 58 -20.03 18.78 34.92
N LEU A 59 -20.50 17.56 34.70
CA LEU A 59 -21.03 17.07 33.44
C LEU A 59 -22.55 16.95 33.54
N LEU A 60 -23.26 17.47 32.55
CA LEU A 60 -24.70 17.56 32.48
C LEU A 60 -25.20 16.82 31.23
N SER A 61 -26.19 15.96 31.40
CA SER A 61 -26.97 15.38 30.30
C SER A 61 -28.38 15.96 30.32
N VAL A 62 -28.75 16.70 29.28
CA VAL A 62 -30.02 17.42 29.15
C VAL A 62 -30.86 16.81 28.04
N THR A 63 -32.16 16.60 28.27
CA THR A 63 -33.09 16.05 27.27
C THR A 63 -34.34 16.91 27.13
N ARG A 64 -34.88 17.03 25.93
CA ARG A 64 -36.08 17.83 25.66
C ARG A 64 -37.36 17.05 26.00
N ASN A 65 -38.23 17.63 26.83
CA ASN A 65 -39.60 17.17 27.15
C ASN A 65 -39.74 15.72 27.67
N GLY A 66 -39.46 15.53 28.97
CA GLY A 66 -40.17 14.57 29.83
C GLY A 66 -39.79 13.09 29.74
N SER A 67 -38.92 12.64 30.65
CA SER A 67 -39.05 11.43 31.51
C SER A 67 -37.69 11.01 32.10
N ALA A 68 -36.58 11.32 31.42
CA ALA A 68 -35.23 11.20 31.94
C ALA A 68 -34.77 12.60 32.41
N GLY A 69 -34.74 12.80 33.73
CA GLY A 69 -34.30 14.05 34.36
C GLY A 69 -32.89 14.45 33.96
N ILE A 70 -32.57 15.72 34.19
CA ILE A 70 -31.20 16.25 34.08
C ILE A 70 -30.30 15.35 34.93
N SER A 71 -29.33 14.70 34.29
CA SER A 71 -28.34 13.92 35.03
C SER A 71 -27.11 14.78 35.22
N GLU A 72 -26.77 15.06 36.47
CA GLU A 72 -25.61 15.85 36.85
C GLU A 72 -24.56 14.95 37.47
N LEU A 73 -23.31 15.10 37.05
CA LEU A 73 -22.19 14.37 37.60
C LEU A 73 -21.00 15.31 37.85
N PRO A 74 -20.59 15.54 39.11
CA PRO A 74 -19.39 16.30 39.43
C PRO A 74 -18.15 15.73 38.75
N LEU A 75 -17.31 16.57 38.15
CA LEU A 75 -16.09 16.12 37.44
C LEU A 75 -15.11 15.43 38.40
N SER A 76 -15.09 15.82 39.68
CA SER A 76 -14.23 15.23 40.71
C SER A 76 -14.50 13.74 40.98
N LEU A 77 -15.72 13.27 40.73
CA LEU A 77 -16.12 11.87 40.95
C LEU A 77 -15.83 10.97 39.75
N ILE A 78 -15.40 11.53 38.62
CA ILE A 78 -15.13 10.79 37.39
C ILE A 78 -13.75 10.14 37.46
N ARG A 79 -13.68 8.81 37.34
CA ARG A 79 -12.43 8.08 37.20
C ARG A 79 -12.09 7.77 35.75
N THR A 80 -13.06 7.26 34.99
CA THR A 80 -12.84 6.89 33.58
C THR A 80 -13.99 7.36 32.71
N VAL A 81 -13.65 7.75 31.48
CA VAL A 81 -14.59 8.10 30.42
C VAL A 81 -14.40 7.09 29.29
N GLU A 82 -15.46 6.35 28.97
CA GLU A 82 -15.46 5.28 27.98
C GLU A 82 -16.42 5.63 26.84
N LEU A 83 -15.92 5.59 25.61
CA LEU A 83 -16.78 5.64 24.42
C LEU A 83 -17.03 4.22 23.93
N ILE A 84 -18.30 3.82 23.92
CA ILE A 84 -18.72 2.47 23.57
C ILE A 84 -19.37 2.51 22.19
N ASP A 85 -18.81 1.74 21.25
CA ASP A 85 -19.40 1.52 19.92
C ASP A 85 -20.28 0.27 19.95
N HIS A 86 -21.58 0.46 19.77
CA HIS A 86 -22.55 -0.60 19.57
C HIS A 86 -22.87 -0.71 18.07
N GLN A 87 -23.50 -1.82 17.66
CA GLN A 87 -23.91 -1.98 16.25
C GLN A 87 -25.00 -0.96 15.89
N GLY A 88 -24.60 0.15 15.27
CA GLY A 88 -25.49 1.21 14.78
C GLY A 88 -25.68 2.40 15.74
N THR A 89 -25.25 2.29 17.00
CA THR A 89 -25.33 3.34 18.02
C THR A 89 -24.04 3.45 18.80
N GLY A 90 -23.76 4.61 19.39
CA GLY A 90 -22.68 4.80 20.34
C GLY A 90 -23.21 5.28 21.69
N ALA A 91 -22.41 5.10 22.73
CA ALA A 91 -22.71 5.59 24.06
C ALA A 91 -21.45 6.14 24.75
N LEU A 92 -21.57 7.26 25.45
CA LEU A 92 -20.55 7.76 26.34
C LEU A 92 -20.89 7.30 27.77
N ARG A 93 -20.04 6.44 28.32
CA ARG A 93 -20.15 5.93 29.69
C ARG A 93 -19.08 6.59 30.56
N VAL A 94 -19.48 6.98 31.75
CA VAL A 94 -18.57 7.50 32.77
C VAL A 94 -18.62 6.60 33.99
N ARG A 95 -17.45 6.25 34.54
CA ARG A 95 -17.35 5.47 35.78
C ARG A 95 -16.95 6.35 36.96
N THR A 96 -17.71 6.19 38.04
CA THR A 96 -17.39 6.67 39.38
C THR A 96 -16.91 5.50 40.24
N ASP A 97 -16.55 5.76 41.50
CA ASP A 97 -16.10 4.75 42.46
C ASP A 97 -17.15 3.65 42.68
N ASP A 98 -18.43 4.02 42.72
CA ASP A 98 -19.51 3.10 43.10
C ASP A 98 -20.33 2.60 41.91
N SER A 99 -20.36 3.32 40.77
CA SER A 99 -21.19 2.93 39.62
C SER A 99 -20.73 3.51 38.27
N GLY A 100 -21.10 2.83 37.18
CA GLY A 100 -20.92 3.32 35.81
C GLY A 100 -22.24 3.79 35.21
N GLN A 101 -22.32 5.05 34.76
CA GLN A 101 -23.51 5.65 34.19
C GLN A 101 -23.29 6.01 32.72
N ILE A 102 -24.30 5.81 31.88
CA ILE A 102 -24.29 6.28 30.47
C ILE A 102 -24.87 7.69 30.45
N LEU A 103 -24.06 8.67 30.06
CA LEU A 103 -24.45 10.09 30.03
C LEU A 103 -24.87 10.57 28.65
N ALA A 104 -24.47 9.89 27.58
CA ALA A 104 -24.93 10.20 26.23
C ALA A 104 -25.11 8.93 25.41
N ARG A 105 -26.17 8.90 24.59
CA ARG A 105 -26.37 7.91 23.53
C ARG A 105 -26.48 8.66 22.21
N PHE A 106 -26.03 8.06 21.12
CA PHE A 106 -26.11 8.69 19.80
C PHE A 106 -26.11 7.65 18.68
N THR A 107 -26.60 7.97 17.49
CA THR A 107 -26.46 7.09 16.33
C THR A 107 -25.02 7.09 15.83
N ARG A 108 -24.63 6.02 15.14
CA ARG A 108 -23.29 5.88 14.55
C ARG A 108 -22.87 7.06 13.66
N THR A 109 -23.83 7.81 13.11
CA THR A 109 -23.59 9.03 12.32
C THR A 109 -22.81 10.08 13.11
N LEU A 110 -23.02 10.17 14.43
CA LEU A 110 -22.36 11.13 15.31
C LEU A 110 -21.05 10.60 15.94
N MET A 111 -20.65 9.37 15.65
CA MET A 111 -19.39 8.79 16.16
C MET A 111 -18.15 9.65 15.89
N PRO A 112 -17.98 10.31 14.72
CA PRO A 112 -16.85 11.21 14.50
C PRO A 112 -16.85 12.44 15.41
N ALA A 113 -18.03 12.96 15.77
CA ALA A 113 -18.15 14.12 16.67
C ALA A 113 -17.83 13.73 18.13
N PHE A 114 -18.22 12.52 18.54
CA PHE A 114 -17.94 12.00 19.88
C PHE A 114 -16.52 11.46 20.07
N GLY A 115 -15.74 11.28 18.99
CA GLY A 115 -14.40 10.71 19.07
C GLY A 115 -13.38 11.56 19.84
N GLU A 116 -13.56 12.87 19.88
CA GLU A 116 -12.64 13.81 20.57
C GLU A 116 -13.08 14.14 22.01
N ILE A 117 -14.33 13.79 22.36
CA ILE A 117 -14.96 14.15 23.64
C ILE A 117 -14.28 13.49 24.84
N PRO A 118 -13.90 12.20 24.83
CA PRO A 118 -13.22 11.58 25.97
C PRO A 118 -11.95 12.34 26.38
N ALA A 119 -11.12 12.73 25.42
CA ALA A 119 -9.87 13.45 25.69
C ALA A 119 -10.12 14.88 26.24
N GLN A 120 -11.17 15.55 25.76
CA GLN A 120 -11.56 16.88 26.27
C GLN A 120 -12.17 16.79 27.68
N LEU A 121 -12.92 15.72 27.97
CA LEU A 121 -13.44 15.49 29.32
C LEU A 121 -12.32 15.11 30.29
N GLU A 122 -11.35 14.30 29.86
CA GLU A 122 -10.18 13.96 30.69
C GLU A 122 -9.40 15.21 31.11
N SER A 123 -9.16 16.15 30.20
CA SER A 123 -8.46 17.40 30.55
C SER A 123 -9.25 18.25 31.55
N LEU A 124 -10.57 18.27 31.45
CA LEU A 124 -11.45 18.96 32.41
C LEU A 124 -11.49 18.26 33.77
N VAL A 125 -11.55 16.92 33.81
CA VAL A 125 -11.48 16.14 35.05
C VAL A 125 -10.14 16.33 35.74
N HIS A 126 -9.04 16.36 34.98
CA HIS A 126 -7.71 16.67 35.51
C HIS A 126 -7.62 18.08 36.07
N ALA A 127 -8.19 19.08 35.39
CA ALA A 127 -8.22 20.45 35.87
C ALA A 127 -9.07 20.62 37.15
N ALA A 128 -10.13 19.82 37.31
CA ALA A 128 -11.02 19.85 38.48
C ALA A 128 -10.47 19.09 39.70
N ARG A 129 -9.45 18.24 39.54
CA ARG A 129 -8.79 17.50 40.62
C ARG A 129 -7.40 18.09 40.88
N ASP A 130 -7.37 19.19 41.63
CA ASP A 130 -6.14 19.87 42.06
C ASP A 130 -5.09 18.89 42.63
N GLY A 131 -4.12 18.49 41.80
CA GLY A 131 -2.84 17.91 42.24
C GLY A 131 -2.84 16.48 42.81
N GLU A 132 -3.94 15.72 42.77
CA GLU A 132 -3.94 14.31 43.17
C GLU A 132 -3.59 13.35 42.02
N GLU A 133 -2.91 12.27 42.39
CA GLU A 133 -2.17 11.33 41.55
C GLU A 133 -2.85 10.89 40.24
N GLN A 134 -2.00 10.69 39.23
CA GLN A 134 -2.30 10.16 37.90
C GLN A 134 -3.43 9.13 37.92
N ILE A 135 -4.50 9.43 37.19
CA ILE A 135 -5.55 8.47 36.84
C ILE A 135 -4.86 7.21 36.31
N GLU A 136 -5.09 6.07 36.98
CA GLU A 136 -4.71 4.74 36.50
C GLU A 136 -5.24 4.58 35.07
N ASN A 137 -4.30 4.50 34.12
CA ASN A 137 -4.49 4.30 32.68
C ASN A 137 -5.95 4.02 32.28
N PRO A 138 -6.68 5.01 31.76
CA PRO A 138 -8.06 4.79 31.34
C PRO A 138 -8.06 3.69 30.27
N HIS A 139 -8.62 2.53 30.64
CA HIS A 139 -8.88 1.45 29.71
C HIS A 139 -9.97 1.92 28.75
N VAL A 140 -9.57 2.50 27.62
CA VAL A 140 -10.43 2.66 26.45
C VAL A 140 -10.72 1.25 25.90
N VAL A 141 -11.68 0.55 26.51
CA VAL A 141 -12.17 -0.74 26.00
C VAL A 141 -13.00 -0.43 24.75
N GLY A 142 -12.32 -0.40 23.62
CA GLY A 142 -12.92 -0.12 22.31
C GLY A 142 -11.91 0.28 21.23
N HIS A 143 -10.69 0.64 21.61
CA HIS A 143 -9.68 1.02 20.63
C HIS A 143 -8.27 0.64 21.04
N ASP A 144 -7.69 -0.33 20.34
CA ASP A 144 -6.24 -0.58 20.38
C ASP A 144 -5.51 0.74 20.07
N PRO A 145 -4.61 1.24 20.95
CA PRO A 145 -3.85 2.47 20.73
C PRO A 145 -2.85 2.40 19.55
N GLY A 146 -2.84 1.30 18.80
CA GLY A 146 -2.03 1.13 17.59
C GLY A 146 -2.56 1.85 16.34
N TRP A 147 -3.83 2.28 16.31
CA TRP A 147 -4.46 2.83 15.10
C TRP A 147 -5.27 4.13 15.29
N SER A 148 -5.28 4.69 16.49
CA SER A 148 -5.84 6.01 16.82
C SER A 148 -4.82 6.97 17.39
N ARG A 149 -3.66 7.06 16.76
CA ARG A 149 -3.15 8.43 16.63
C ARG A 149 -4.19 9.15 15.78
N GLY A 150 -4.74 10.24 16.31
CA GLY A 150 -4.92 11.49 15.55
C GLY A 150 -3.58 11.94 14.94
N GLY A 151 -2.84 11.03 14.33
CA GLY A 151 -1.74 11.28 13.45
C GLY A 151 -2.43 11.94 12.29
N ASN A 152 -2.13 13.22 12.16
CA ASN A 152 -2.50 14.09 11.08
C ASN A 152 -2.88 13.24 9.86
N ARG A 153 -4.16 13.20 9.46
CA ARG A 153 -4.56 12.44 8.24
C ARG A 153 -3.75 12.87 7.04
N ARG A 154 -3.05 13.99 7.17
CA ARG A 154 -2.02 14.52 6.32
C ARG A 154 -0.65 13.99 6.75
N CYS A 155 0.08 13.40 5.82
CA CYS A 155 1.46 12.98 6.07
C CYS A 155 2.31 14.15 6.61
N ASP A 156 3.05 13.92 7.70
CA ASP A 156 3.90 14.94 8.34
C ASP A 156 5.00 15.49 7.42
N ARG A 157 5.38 14.73 6.38
CA ARG A 157 6.42 15.10 5.41
C ARG A 157 5.89 15.92 4.23
N CYS A 158 4.67 15.66 3.76
CA CYS A 158 4.16 16.26 2.50
C CYS A 158 2.76 16.87 2.60
N GLY A 159 2.10 16.79 3.76
CA GLY A 159 0.79 17.36 4.00
C GLY A 159 -0.37 16.71 3.23
N ARG A 160 -0.13 15.65 2.43
CA ARG A 160 -1.17 14.95 1.67
C ARG A 160 -2.01 14.05 2.55
N VAL A 161 -3.32 14.04 2.31
CA VAL A 161 -4.26 13.14 2.97
C VAL A 161 -3.90 11.69 2.62
N ILE A 162 -3.57 10.89 3.63
CA ILE A 162 -3.30 9.47 3.52
C ILE A 162 -4.65 8.77 3.33
N PRO A 163 -4.86 8.06 2.21
CA PRO A 163 -6.11 7.33 2.00
C PRO A 163 -6.27 6.26 3.07
N ARG A 164 -7.49 6.05 3.59
CA ARG A 164 -7.79 5.01 4.62
C ARG A 164 -7.23 3.62 4.30
N ARG A 165 -7.03 3.30 3.02
CA ARG A 165 -6.50 2.02 2.53
C ARG A 165 -5.01 1.80 2.85
N PHE A 166 -4.25 2.86 3.09
CA PHE A 166 -2.80 2.82 3.32
C PHE A 166 -2.47 3.40 4.70
N GLY A 167 -1.83 2.62 5.58
CA GLY A 167 -1.35 3.12 6.88
C GLY A 167 -0.10 4.02 6.79
N VAL A 168 0.39 4.26 5.58
CA VAL A 168 1.62 4.99 5.28
C VAL A 168 1.46 5.79 3.98
N CYS A 169 2.11 6.95 3.89
CA CYS A 169 1.97 7.85 2.73
C CYS A 169 2.62 7.27 1.47
N PRO A 170 1.86 6.94 0.41
CA PRO A 170 2.42 6.33 -0.81
C PRO A 170 3.35 7.28 -1.57
N ALA A 171 3.17 8.61 -1.43
CA ALA A 171 4.01 9.60 -2.10
C ALA A 171 5.34 9.86 -1.39
N CYS A 172 5.42 9.61 -0.08
CA CYS A 172 6.64 9.81 0.72
C CYS A 172 7.39 8.52 1.02
N LEU A 173 6.83 7.37 0.63
CA LEU A 173 7.50 6.10 0.73
C LEU A 173 8.73 6.09 -0.20
N GLU A 174 9.89 5.80 0.38
CA GLU A 174 11.11 5.67 -0.41
C GLU A 174 11.10 4.31 -1.11
N THR A 175 10.79 4.31 -2.41
CA THR A 175 10.78 3.10 -3.26
C THR A 175 12.09 2.32 -3.16
N ARG A 176 13.21 3.01 -2.97
CA ARG A 176 14.53 2.42 -2.74
C ARG A 176 14.56 1.52 -1.49
N LYS A 177 14.02 2.00 -0.36
CA LYS A 177 13.97 1.23 0.89
C LYS A 177 13.09 -0.02 0.75
N LEU A 178 11.98 0.09 0.02
CA LEU A 178 11.14 -1.06 -0.30
C LEU A 178 11.88 -2.10 -1.14
N LEU A 179 12.57 -1.67 -2.20
CA LEU A 179 13.40 -2.53 -3.04
C LEU A 179 14.47 -3.24 -2.22
N PHE A 180 15.18 -2.55 -1.33
CA PHE A 180 16.18 -3.18 -0.47
C PHE A 180 15.58 -4.14 0.55
N ARG A 181 14.42 -3.80 1.14
CA ARG A 181 13.69 -4.71 2.03
C ARG A 181 13.30 -5.99 1.28
N LEU A 182 12.88 -5.86 0.04
CA LEU A 182 12.53 -6.97 -0.84
C LEU A 182 13.75 -7.83 -1.20
N LEU A 183 14.86 -7.20 -1.59
CA LEU A 183 16.12 -7.90 -1.87
C LEU A 183 16.64 -8.65 -0.64
N ASN A 184 16.32 -8.19 0.57
CA ASN A 184 16.69 -8.89 1.79
C ASN A 184 15.97 -10.25 1.94
N TYR A 185 14.82 -10.46 1.29
CA TYR A 185 14.18 -11.80 1.20
C TYR A 185 14.94 -12.75 0.27
N ALA A 186 15.72 -12.24 -0.68
CA ALA A 186 16.60 -13.05 -1.52
C ALA A 186 17.95 -13.38 -0.84
N ARG A 187 18.26 -12.73 0.30
CA ARG A 187 19.51 -12.92 1.07
C ARG A 187 19.81 -14.39 1.45
N PRO A 188 18.86 -15.22 1.92
CA PRO A 188 19.13 -16.63 2.21
C PRO A 188 19.56 -17.44 0.96
N TYR A 189 19.25 -16.94 -0.24
CA TYR A 189 19.54 -17.60 -1.50
C TYR A 189 20.68 -16.93 -2.28
N THR A 190 21.57 -16.21 -1.60
CA THR A 190 22.71 -15.50 -2.21
C THR A 190 23.61 -16.40 -3.08
N GLY A 191 23.81 -17.66 -2.71
CA GLY A 191 24.57 -18.61 -3.54
C GLY A 191 23.96 -18.83 -4.92
N LEU A 192 22.63 -19.01 -4.99
CA LEU A 192 21.89 -19.17 -6.24
C LEU A 192 21.83 -17.87 -7.04
N ALA A 193 21.74 -16.72 -6.36
CA ALA A 193 21.76 -15.41 -7.01
C ALA A 193 23.13 -15.09 -7.63
N VAL A 194 24.23 -15.45 -6.97
CA VAL A 194 25.59 -15.31 -7.53
C VAL A 194 25.78 -16.29 -8.69
N LEU A 195 25.30 -17.52 -8.56
CA LEU A 195 25.33 -18.50 -9.64
C LEU A 195 24.54 -18.01 -10.87
N SER A 196 23.34 -17.44 -10.67
CA SER A 196 22.51 -16.92 -11.77
C SER A 196 23.15 -15.72 -12.44
N LEU A 197 23.79 -14.83 -11.67
CA LEU A 197 24.57 -13.71 -12.20
C LEU A 197 25.78 -14.20 -13.02
N GLY A 198 26.50 -15.21 -12.53
CA GLY A 198 27.62 -15.83 -13.24
C GLY A 198 27.17 -16.51 -14.55
N LEU A 199 26.10 -17.31 -14.50
CA LEU A 199 25.45 -17.91 -15.66
C LEU A 199 25.00 -16.85 -16.67
N MET A 200 24.51 -15.70 -16.18
CA MET A 200 24.08 -14.61 -17.04
C MET A 200 25.26 -13.96 -17.78
N LEU A 201 26.34 -13.63 -17.08
CA LEU A 201 27.56 -13.10 -17.70
C LEU A 201 28.09 -14.07 -18.76
N LEU A 202 28.21 -15.35 -18.41
CA LEU A 202 28.67 -16.39 -19.32
C LEU A 202 27.74 -16.53 -20.55
N ALA A 203 26.42 -16.55 -20.34
CA ALA A 203 25.46 -16.63 -21.43
C ALA A 203 25.52 -15.39 -22.35
N THR A 204 25.72 -14.20 -21.80
CA THR A 204 25.89 -12.98 -22.61
C THR A 204 27.16 -13.07 -23.44
N TRP A 205 28.28 -13.49 -22.84
CA TRP A 205 29.54 -13.73 -23.56
C TRP A 205 29.38 -14.75 -24.70
N ILE A 206 28.79 -15.91 -24.42
CA ILE A 206 28.49 -16.92 -25.45
C ILE A 206 27.56 -16.35 -26.53
N GLY A 207 26.61 -15.49 -26.16
CA GLY A 207 25.69 -14.83 -27.09
C GLY A 207 26.35 -13.83 -28.05
N LEU A 208 27.53 -13.32 -27.71
CA LEU A 208 28.34 -12.44 -28.58
C LEU A 208 29.30 -13.22 -29.49
N THR A 209 29.51 -14.51 -29.23
CA THR A 209 30.38 -15.35 -30.05
C THR A 209 29.84 -15.54 -31.48
N PRO A 210 28.52 -15.76 -31.74
CA PRO A 210 27.99 -15.91 -33.10
C PRO A 210 28.32 -14.76 -34.05
N PRO A 211 28.14 -13.46 -33.72
CA PRO A 211 28.52 -12.38 -34.64
C PRO A 211 30.03 -12.31 -34.90
N LEU A 212 30.88 -12.67 -33.93
CA LEU A 212 32.33 -12.73 -34.11
C LEU A 212 32.76 -13.93 -34.98
N LEU A 213 32.10 -15.07 -34.82
CA LEU A 213 32.27 -16.24 -35.70
C LEU A 213 31.79 -15.94 -37.11
N MET A 214 30.66 -15.24 -37.24
CA MET A 214 30.13 -14.82 -38.54
C MET A 214 31.12 -13.89 -39.25
N LYS A 215 31.72 -12.93 -38.54
CA LYS A 215 32.81 -12.11 -39.09
C LYS A 215 33.95 -12.98 -39.65
N SER A 216 34.39 -13.96 -38.88
CA SER A 216 35.49 -14.85 -39.27
C SER A 216 35.13 -15.74 -40.47
N LEU A 217 33.88 -16.20 -40.55
CA LEU A 217 33.36 -16.93 -41.71
C LEU A 217 33.47 -16.12 -43.00
N PHE A 218 33.14 -14.83 -42.95
CA PHE A 218 33.26 -13.94 -44.10
C PHE A 218 34.72 -13.57 -44.39
N ASP A 219 35.45 -13.11 -43.38
CA ASP A 219 36.77 -12.48 -43.53
C ASP A 219 37.91 -13.48 -43.71
N ASP A 220 37.74 -14.76 -43.34
CA ASP A 220 38.79 -15.79 -43.46
C ASP A 220 38.49 -16.82 -44.57
N VAL A 221 37.22 -17.10 -44.88
CA VAL A 221 36.85 -18.21 -45.78
C VAL A 221 36.19 -17.75 -47.08
N LEU A 222 35.21 -16.86 -47.01
CA LEU A 222 34.46 -16.39 -48.19
C LEU A 222 35.19 -15.29 -48.97
N ALA A 223 35.73 -14.30 -48.26
CA ALA A 223 36.43 -13.15 -48.81
C ALA A 223 37.69 -12.85 -47.97
N PRO A 224 38.76 -13.67 -48.09
CA PRO A 224 39.92 -13.60 -47.22
C PRO A 224 40.57 -12.21 -47.25
N THR A 225 40.59 -11.56 -46.08
CA THR A 225 41.26 -10.26 -45.91
C THR A 225 42.69 -10.46 -45.36
N PRO A 226 43.66 -9.64 -45.75
CA PRO A 226 45.05 -9.77 -45.28
C PRO A 226 45.25 -9.47 -43.79
N ALA A 227 44.25 -8.85 -43.14
CA ALA A 227 44.28 -8.58 -41.70
C ALA A 227 43.96 -9.85 -40.87
N GLY A 228 43.23 -10.80 -41.44
CA GLY A 228 42.75 -11.99 -40.73
C GLY A 228 41.84 -11.70 -39.54
N THR A 229 41.26 -12.74 -38.96
CA THR A 229 40.61 -12.68 -37.64
C THR A 229 41.36 -13.49 -36.59
N TRP A 230 40.86 -13.46 -35.34
CA TRP A 230 41.35 -14.27 -34.23
C TRP A 230 41.35 -15.77 -34.52
N MET A 231 40.60 -16.22 -35.52
CA MET A 231 40.49 -17.63 -35.88
C MET A 231 41.47 -18.06 -36.99
N THR A 232 42.15 -17.10 -37.64
CA THR A 232 43.14 -17.40 -38.69
C THR A 232 44.25 -18.36 -38.28
N PRO A 233 44.86 -18.30 -37.09
CA PRO A 233 45.93 -19.22 -36.72
C PRO A 233 45.43 -20.66 -36.57
N TYR A 234 44.13 -20.82 -36.28
CA TYR A 234 43.50 -22.12 -36.09
C TYR A 234 42.98 -22.72 -37.40
N LEU A 235 42.79 -21.89 -38.43
CA LEU A 235 42.29 -22.28 -39.76
C LEU A 235 43.41 -22.44 -40.78
N GLU A 236 44.61 -21.97 -40.46
CA GLU A 236 45.80 -22.05 -41.31
C GLU A 236 46.18 -23.52 -41.59
N GLY A 237 46.39 -23.85 -42.87
CA GLY A 237 46.73 -25.20 -43.31
C GLY A 237 45.54 -26.14 -43.63
N MET A 238 44.29 -25.72 -43.41
CA MET A 238 43.10 -26.50 -43.80
C MET A 238 42.57 -26.13 -45.19
N ASN A 239 41.88 -27.07 -45.85
CA ASN A 239 41.14 -26.78 -47.08
C ASN A 239 39.93 -25.88 -46.79
N ARG A 240 39.50 -25.08 -47.78
CA ARG A 240 38.33 -24.19 -47.63
C ARG A 240 37.05 -24.93 -47.21
N GLY A 241 36.86 -26.17 -47.70
CA GLY A 241 35.72 -27.00 -47.30
C GLY A 241 35.75 -27.38 -45.81
N ASP A 242 36.93 -27.73 -45.30
CA ASP A 242 37.12 -28.11 -43.90
C ASP A 242 36.99 -26.89 -42.98
N GLN A 243 37.49 -25.73 -43.41
CA GLN A 243 37.31 -24.45 -42.69
C GLN A 243 35.82 -24.09 -42.54
N LEU A 244 35.04 -24.19 -43.62
CA LEU A 244 33.59 -23.97 -43.57
C LEU A 244 32.92 -24.96 -42.60
N GLN A 245 33.27 -26.25 -42.67
CA GLN A 245 32.66 -27.26 -41.82
C GLN A 245 32.95 -27.01 -40.34
N VAL A 246 34.20 -26.69 -39.98
CA VAL A 246 34.59 -26.37 -38.60
C VAL A 246 33.84 -25.14 -38.08
N LEU A 247 33.76 -24.07 -38.88
CA LEU A 247 33.05 -22.85 -38.48
C LEU A 247 31.54 -23.06 -38.32
N VAL A 248 30.91 -23.79 -39.23
CA VAL A 248 29.48 -24.11 -39.13
C VAL A 248 29.20 -24.99 -37.91
N LEU A 249 30.04 -25.99 -37.65
CA LEU A 249 29.89 -26.86 -36.48
C LEU A 249 30.13 -26.11 -35.17
N MET A 250 31.11 -25.19 -35.14
CA MET A 250 31.35 -24.32 -34.01
C MET A 250 30.18 -23.37 -33.77
N LEU A 251 29.64 -22.77 -34.82
CA LEU A 251 28.47 -21.89 -34.75
C LEU A 251 27.25 -22.67 -34.21
N PHE A 252 27.02 -23.88 -34.72
CA PHE A 252 25.98 -24.77 -34.22
C PHE A 252 26.17 -25.09 -32.73
N ALA A 253 27.39 -25.48 -32.32
CA ALA A 253 27.71 -25.76 -30.93
C ALA A 253 27.52 -24.54 -30.02
N VAL A 254 27.86 -23.33 -30.48
CA VAL A 254 27.63 -22.08 -29.76
C VAL A 254 26.14 -21.78 -29.64
N TYR A 255 25.33 -21.97 -30.69
CA TYR A 255 23.88 -21.79 -30.60
C TYR A 255 23.21 -22.77 -29.64
N VAL A 256 23.60 -24.05 -29.70
CA VAL A 256 23.09 -25.09 -28.79
C VAL A 256 23.48 -24.79 -27.34
N SER A 257 24.76 -24.49 -27.09
CA SER A 257 25.25 -24.16 -25.75
C SER A 257 24.63 -22.87 -25.20
N SER A 258 24.45 -21.84 -26.02
CA SER A 258 23.76 -20.60 -25.64
C SER A 258 22.32 -20.86 -25.22
N ASN A 259 21.57 -21.64 -26.00
CA ASN A 259 20.18 -21.99 -25.67
C ASN A 259 20.09 -22.86 -24.42
N LEU A 260 20.97 -23.85 -24.26
CA LEU A 260 21.03 -24.71 -23.08
C LEU A 260 21.37 -23.90 -21.83
N MET A 261 22.39 -23.05 -21.90
CA MET A 261 22.78 -22.15 -20.81
C MET A 261 21.64 -21.20 -20.45
N GLY A 262 20.96 -20.66 -21.46
CA GLY A 262 19.77 -19.83 -21.28
C GLY A 262 18.62 -20.57 -20.59
N ALA A 263 18.40 -21.85 -20.92
CA ALA A 263 17.41 -22.69 -20.27
C ALA A 263 17.77 -23.00 -18.81
N VAL A 264 19.01 -23.40 -18.53
CA VAL A 264 19.51 -23.64 -17.17
C VAL A 264 19.38 -22.37 -16.32
N ARG A 265 19.80 -21.22 -16.85
CA ARG A 265 19.67 -19.93 -16.17
C ARG A 265 18.22 -19.61 -15.84
N ARG A 266 17.30 -19.78 -16.81
CA ARG A 266 15.86 -19.57 -16.59
C ARG A 266 15.30 -20.49 -15.51
N TYR A 267 15.72 -21.75 -15.50
CA TYR A 267 15.29 -22.71 -14.49
C TYR A 267 15.77 -22.33 -13.08
N VAL A 268 17.08 -22.06 -12.92
CA VAL A 268 17.67 -21.65 -11.63
C VAL A 268 16.96 -20.41 -11.08
N LEU A 269 16.63 -19.47 -11.96
CA LEU A 269 15.95 -18.24 -11.58
C LEU A 269 14.49 -18.46 -11.20
N ALA A 270 13.74 -19.25 -11.98
CA ALA A 270 12.37 -19.60 -11.65
C ALA A 270 12.31 -20.33 -10.30
N TRP A 271 13.28 -21.21 -10.04
CA TRP A 271 13.42 -21.90 -8.76
C TRP A 271 13.67 -20.92 -7.61
N LEU A 272 14.60 -19.97 -7.78
CA LEU A 272 14.88 -18.90 -6.81
C LEU A 272 13.64 -18.05 -6.53
N GLY A 273 12.97 -17.59 -7.58
CA GLY A 273 11.75 -16.78 -7.48
C GLY A 273 10.64 -17.49 -6.73
N GLN A 274 10.45 -18.79 -6.99
CA GLN A 274 9.42 -19.58 -6.32
C GLN A 274 9.71 -19.78 -4.82
N HIS A 275 10.97 -19.93 -4.43
CA HIS A 275 11.35 -20.04 -3.02
C HIS A 275 11.13 -18.73 -2.25
N VAL A 276 11.58 -17.61 -2.82
CA VAL A 276 11.31 -16.28 -2.24
C VAL A 276 9.81 -16.03 -2.08
N THR A 277 9.02 -16.47 -3.07
CA THR A 277 7.56 -16.35 -3.04
C THR A 277 6.94 -17.20 -1.94
N LEU A 278 7.41 -18.44 -1.78
CA LEU A 278 6.95 -19.34 -0.73
C LEU A 278 7.19 -18.73 0.67
N ASP A 279 8.37 -18.16 0.89
CA ASP A 279 8.71 -17.49 2.15
C ASP A 279 7.80 -16.29 2.40
N LEU A 280 7.59 -15.46 1.38
CA LEU A 280 6.74 -14.28 1.49
C LEU A 280 5.28 -14.67 1.78
N ARG A 281 4.74 -15.68 1.09
CA ARG A 281 3.38 -16.19 1.33
C ARG A 281 3.25 -16.73 2.75
N ASN A 282 4.22 -17.49 3.23
CA ASN A 282 4.22 -18.03 4.59
C ASN A 282 4.30 -16.93 5.66
N GLU A 283 5.09 -15.89 5.45
CA GLU A 283 5.16 -14.76 6.39
C GLU A 283 3.87 -13.94 6.40
N VAL A 284 3.32 -13.60 5.23
CA VAL A 284 2.05 -12.89 5.14
C VAL A 284 0.92 -13.72 5.77
N TYR A 285 0.88 -15.02 5.50
CA TYR A 285 -0.13 -15.91 6.07
C TYR A 285 -0.05 -15.98 7.60
N ARG A 286 1.15 -16.14 8.17
CA ARG A 286 1.37 -16.07 9.62
C ARG A 286 0.93 -14.74 10.21
N HIS A 287 1.25 -13.63 9.53
CA HIS A 287 0.88 -12.31 10.01
C HIS A 287 -0.64 -12.09 10.00
N LEU A 288 -1.35 -12.60 8.99
CA LEU A 288 -2.81 -12.51 8.92
C LEU A 288 -3.48 -13.21 10.11
N HIS A 289 -2.99 -14.39 10.51
CA HIS A 289 -3.51 -15.08 11.70
C HIS A 289 -3.28 -14.34 13.02
N ALA A 290 -2.31 -13.44 13.08
CA ALA A 290 -2.03 -12.61 14.27
C ALA A 290 -2.87 -11.31 14.32
N LEU A 291 -3.63 -10.98 13.27
CA LEU A 291 -4.43 -9.76 13.21
C LEU A 291 -5.74 -9.87 14.00
N SER A 292 -6.17 -8.76 14.58
CA SER A 292 -7.42 -8.68 15.36
C SER A 292 -8.66 -8.84 14.48
N LEU A 293 -9.78 -9.25 15.09
CA LEU A 293 -11.05 -9.42 14.38
C LEU A 293 -11.58 -8.10 13.76
N SER A 294 -11.23 -6.96 14.37
CA SER A 294 -11.54 -5.62 13.84
C SER A 294 -10.94 -5.39 12.45
N PHE A 295 -9.71 -5.88 12.20
CA PHE A 295 -9.07 -5.81 10.87
C PHE A 295 -9.93 -6.47 9.78
N TYR A 296 -10.59 -7.58 10.11
CA TYR A 296 -11.43 -8.34 9.18
C TYR A 296 -12.81 -7.72 9.00
N ASN A 297 -13.37 -7.07 10.02
CA ASN A 297 -14.64 -6.36 9.90
C ASN A 297 -14.56 -5.12 8.99
N GLU A 298 -13.37 -4.51 8.88
CA GLU A 298 -13.15 -3.32 8.04
C GLU A 298 -12.70 -3.64 6.60
N ARG A 299 -12.42 -4.91 6.28
CA ARG A 299 -11.84 -5.31 5.00
C ARG A 299 -12.59 -6.49 4.41
N GLU A 300 -13.03 -6.35 3.16
CA GLU A 300 -13.58 -7.47 2.38
C GLU A 300 -12.60 -8.65 2.34
N THR A 301 -13.09 -9.85 2.68
CA THR A 301 -12.31 -11.10 2.65
C THR A 301 -11.66 -11.34 1.29
N GLY A 302 -12.35 -10.98 0.20
CA GLY A 302 -11.83 -11.08 -1.16
C GLY A 302 -10.57 -10.23 -1.39
N ARG A 303 -10.44 -9.08 -0.72
CA ARG A 303 -9.25 -8.23 -0.80
C ARG A 303 -8.07 -8.82 -0.07
N VAL A 304 -8.30 -9.44 1.09
CA VAL A 304 -7.24 -10.14 1.84
C VAL A 304 -6.71 -11.31 0.99
N MET A 305 -7.61 -12.11 0.42
CA MET A 305 -7.24 -13.20 -0.50
C MET A 305 -6.48 -12.72 -1.74
N SER A 306 -6.93 -11.64 -2.37
CA SER A 306 -6.26 -11.02 -3.52
C SER A 306 -4.85 -10.53 -3.18
N SER A 307 -4.63 -9.98 -1.98
CA SER A 307 -3.29 -9.52 -1.58
C SER A 307 -2.27 -10.65 -1.47
N ILE A 308 -2.66 -11.82 -0.95
CA ILE A 308 -1.76 -12.98 -0.82
C ILE A 308 -1.50 -13.63 -2.18
N THR A 309 -2.50 -13.64 -3.05
CA THR A 309 -2.42 -14.38 -4.32
C THR A 309 -1.85 -13.52 -5.45
N GLN A 310 -2.42 -12.35 -5.67
CA GLN A 310 -2.06 -11.46 -6.77
C GLN A 310 -0.91 -10.53 -6.42
N ASP A 311 -0.91 -9.87 -5.26
CA ASP A 311 0.15 -8.88 -4.97
C ASP A 311 1.50 -9.57 -4.73
N VAL A 312 1.50 -10.71 -4.03
CA VAL A 312 2.69 -11.55 -3.89
C VAL A 312 3.14 -12.14 -5.23
N GLY A 313 2.20 -12.54 -6.10
CA GLY A 313 2.51 -13.03 -7.44
C GLY A 313 3.14 -11.95 -8.34
N ARG A 314 2.61 -10.73 -8.36
CA ARG A 314 3.23 -9.62 -9.10
C ARG A 314 4.64 -9.30 -8.60
N LEU A 315 4.86 -9.47 -7.29
CA LEU A 315 6.16 -9.27 -6.69
C LEU A 315 7.16 -10.35 -7.12
N GLN A 316 6.69 -11.60 -7.24
CA GLN A 316 7.44 -12.71 -7.82
C GLN A 316 7.87 -12.40 -9.25
N ASP A 317 6.93 -11.98 -10.10
CA ASP A 317 7.20 -11.66 -11.51
C ASP A 317 8.22 -10.52 -11.61
N PHE A 318 8.11 -9.52 -10.74
CA PHE A 318 9.07 -8.41 -10.70
C PHE A 318 10.48 -8.84 -10.31
N ILE A 319 10.64 -9.71 -9.29
CA ILE A 319 11.97 -10.17 -8.85
C ILE A 319 12.57 -11.15 -9.85
N SER A 320 11.76 -12.11 -10.32
CA SER A 320 12.21 -13.22 -11.16
C SER A 320 12.47 -12.75 -12.59
N ASP A 321 11.52 -12.03 -13.18
CA ASP A 321 11.60 -11.65 -14.59
C ASP A 321 12.03 -10.20 -14.74
N GLY A 322 11.33 -9.27 -14.07
CA GLY A 322 11.53 -7.83 -14.28
C GLY A 322 12.95 -7.33 -13.97
N LEU A 323 13.42 -7.53 -12.73
CA LEU A 323 14.74 -7.10 -12.29
C LEU A 323 15.84 -7.88 -13.03
N GLN A 324 15.66 -9.20 -13.11
CA GLN A 324 16.19 -10.11 -14.10
C GLN A 324 16.64 -9.49 -15.42
N GLU A 325 15.64 -9.35 -16.28
CA GLU A 325 15.75 -8.92 -17.66
C GLU A 325 16.32 -7.52 -17.73
N THR A 326 15.94 -6.63 -16.81
CA THR A 326 16.50 -5.27 -16.76
C THR A 326 18.01 -5.27 -16.60
N ILE A 327 18.56 -6.03 -15.64
CA ILE A 327 20.02 -6.11 -15.45
C ILE A 327 20.68 -6.76 -16.68
N ARG A 328 20.06 -7.80 -17.24
CA ARG A 328 20.56 -8.47 -18.45
C ARG A 328 20.64 -7.55 -19.64
N ASP A 329 19.58 -6.80 -19.90
CA ASP A 329 19.46 -5.94 -21.07
C ASP A 329 20.42 -4.77 -20.97
N ILE A 330 20.53 -4.13 -19.80
CA ILE A 330 21.53 -3.09 -19.55
C ILE A 330 22.94 -3.64 -19.81
N LEU A 331 23.28 -4.80 -19.24
CA LEU A 331 24.59 -5.41 -19.42
C LEU A 331 24.86 -5.77 -20.90
N THR A 332 23.86 -6.34 -21.58
CA THR A 332 23.96 -6.73 -22.99
C THR A 332 24.17 -5.51 -23.88
N ILE A 333 23.43 -4.42 -23.64
CA ILE A 333 23.61 -3.14 -24.34
C ILE A 333 25.04 -2.62 -24.13
N VAL A 334 25.53 -2.60 -22.89
CA VAL A 334 26.89 -2.12 -22.57
C VAL A 334 27.95 -2.95 -23.30
N ILE A 335 27.86 -4.28 -23.25
CA ILE A 335 28.86 -5.16 -23.87
C ILE A 335 28.82 -5.05 -25.40
N ILE A 336 27.63 -5.01 -26.02
CA ILE A 336 27.48 -4.81 -27.47
C ILE A 336 28.07 -3.46 -27.89
N CYS A 337 27.74 -2.37 -27.17
CA CYS A 337 28.30 -1.04 -27.47
C CYS A 337 29.83 -1.06 -27.37
N ALA A 338 30.38 -1.60 -26.28
CA ALA A 338 31.83 -1.73 -26.10
C ALA A 338 32.48 -2.53 -27.24
N THR A 339 31.84 -3.62 -27.68
CA THR A 339 32.33 -4.47 -28.77
C THR A 339 32.30 -3.74 -30.12
N LEU A 340 31.23 -2.98 -30.41
CA LEU A 340 31.14 -2.18 -31.64
C LEU A 340 32.22 -1.08 -31.68
N PHE A 341 32.42 -0.35 -30.58
CA PHE A 341 33.47 0.67 -30.49
C PHE A 341 34.88 0.08 -30.59
N TYR A 342 35.09 -1.11 -30.01
CA TYR A 342 36.36 -1.84 -30.13
C TYR A 342 36.64 -2.28 -31.57
N LEU A 343 35.62 -2.70 -32.32
CA LEU A 343 35.78 -3.13 -33.71
C LEU A 343 36.00 -1.94 -34.66
N ASN A 344 35.14 -0.92 -34.62
CA ASN A 344 35.29 0.28 -35.44
C ASN A 344 34.43 1.44 -34.88
N ALA A 345 35.08 2.46 -34.33
CA ALA A 345 34.39 3.61 -33.73
C ALA A 345 33.52 4.42 -34.73
N THR A 346 33.95 4.53 -35.99
CA THR A 346 33.22 5.29 -37.02
C THR A 346 31.91 4.59 -37.39
N LEU A 347 31.96 3.29 -37.67
CA LEU A 347 30.77 2.47 -37.95
C LEU A 347 29.85 2.37 -36.74
N ALA A 348 30.40 2.19 -35.53
CA ALA A 348 29.63 2.14 -34.30
C ALA A 348 28.82 3.42 -34.08
N THR A 349 29.43 4.60 -34.31
CA THR A 349 28.75 5.89 -34.17
C THR A 349 27.62 6.04 -35.18
N LEU A 350 27.82 5.62 -36.43
CA LEU A 350 26.77 5.65 -37.46
C LEU A 350 25.58 4.76 -37.10
N VAL A 351 25.83 3.56 -36.55
CA VAL A 351 24.78 2.61 -36.12
C VAL A 351 24.05 3.09 -34.86
N LEU A 352 24.76 3.74 -33.93
CA LEU A 352 24.18 4.27 -32.70
C LEU A 352 23.46 5.61 -32.87
N LEU A 353 23.70 6.32 -33.97
CA LEU A 353 23.07 7.61 -34.28
C LEU A 353 21.52 7.61 -34.21
N PRO A 354 20.79 6.60 -34.71
CA PRO A 354 19.34 6.52 -34.54
C PRO A 354 18.88 6.14 -33.12
N THR A 355 19.74 5.58 -32.27
CA THR A 355 19.36 5.07 -30.94
C THR A 355 18.82 6.16 -29.99
N PRO A 356 19.43 7.35 -29.84
CA PRO A 356 18.88 8.44 -29.03
C PRO A 356 17.48 8.88 -29.48
N LEU A 357 17.22 8.91 -30.80
CA LEU A 357 15.92 9.26 -31.35
C LEU A 357 14.85 8.21 -30.96
N LEU A 358 15.21 6.93 -31.02
CA LEU A 358 14.35 5.83 -30.57
C LEU A 358 14.07 5.89 -29.07
N VAL A 359 15.09 6.15 -28.25
CA VAL A 359 14.93 6.31 -26.79
C VAL A 359 14.02 7.50 -26.47
N PHE A 360 14.26 8.65 -27.10
CA PHE A 360 13.42 9.83 -26.92
C PHE A 360 11.95 9.58 -27.29
N THR A 361 11.72 8.96 -28.44
CA THR A 361 10.36 8.65 -28.91
C THR A 361 9.66 7.66 -27.98
N THR A 362 10.37 6.60 -27.56
CA THR A 362 9.88 5.59 -26.61
C THR A 362 9.51 6.23 -25.27
N LEU A 363 10.36 7.08 -24.70
CA LEU A 363 10.07 7.75 -23.42
C LEU A 363 8.85 8.67 -23.53
N ARG A 364 8.74 9.42 -24.62
CA ARG A 364 7.59 10.32 -24.83
C ARG A 364 6.29 9.56 -25.04
N PHE A 365 6.33 8.48 -25.81
CA PHE A 365 5.17 7.61 -26.05
C PHE A 365 4.77 6.86 -24.78
N GLY A 366 5.75 6.35 -24.03
CA GLY A 366 5.54 5.64 -22.76
C GLY A 366 4.79 6.47 -21.73
N GLY A 367 5.09 7.77 -21.61
CA GLY A 367 4.36 8.67 -20.72
C GLY A 367 2.87 8.79 -21.06
N LYS A 368 2.53 8.91 -22.35
CA LYS A 368 1.13 8.93 -22.82
C LYS A 368 0.45 7.57 -22.59
N LEU A 369 1.15 6.50 -22.93
CA LEU A 369 0.66 5.14 -22.81
C LEU A 369 0.35 4.78 -21.35
N HIS A 370 1.18 5.20 -20.40
CA HIS A 370 0.91 5.05 -18.97
C HIS A 370 -0.38 5.73 -18.52
N LEU A 371 -0.71 6.90 -19.07
CA LEU A 371 -1.95 7.60 -18.75
C LEU A 371 -3.18 6.81 -19.23
N VAL A 372 -3.11 6.28 -20.45
CA VAL A 372 -4.16 5.43 -21.05
C VAL A 372 -4.34 4.15 -20.25
N TYR A 373 -3.24 3.45 -19.94
CA TYR A 373 -3.31 2.24 -19.12
C TYR A 373 -3.91 2.54 -17.74
N ARG A 374 -3.57 3.64 -17.06
CA ARG A 374 -4.22 4.00 -15.78
C ARG A 374 -5.74 4.14 -15.90
N GLY A 375 -6.25 4.56 -17.06
CA GLY A 375 -7.69 4.51 -17.36
C GLY A 375 -8.20 3.07 -17.46
N LEU A 376 -7.54 2.25 -18.27
CA LEU A 376 -7.86 0.84 -18.48
C LEU A 376 -7.87 0.04 -17.16
N TRP A 377 -6.82 0.17 -16.35
CA TRP A 377 -6.71 -0.51 -15.05
C TRP A 377 -7.83 -0.10 -14.08
N ARG A 378 -8.29 1.17 -14.11
CA ARG A 378 -9.43 1.62 -13.29
C ARG A 378 -10.75 0.97 -13.73
N ARG A 379 -10.97 0.87 -15.04
CA ARG A 379 -12.17 0.20 -15.60
C ARG A 379 -12.14 -1.30 -15.30
N TRP A 380 -11.00 -1.95 -15.52
CA TRP A 380 -10.79 -3.36 -15.18
C TRP A 380 -11.04 -3.66 -13.71
N ALA A 381 -10.59 -2.78 -12.81
CA ALA A 381 -10.87 -2.89 -11.37
C ALA A 381 -12.37 -2.77 -11.07
N GLY A 382 -13.11 -1.89 -11.76
CA GLY A 382 -14.56 -1.75 -11.63
C GLY A 382 -15.33 -2.99 -12.09
N ILE A 383 -14.91 -3.60 -13.20
CA ILE A 383 -15.46 -4.87 -13.69
C ILE A 383 -15.16 -5.99 -12.69
N SER A 384 -13.91 -6.10 -12.24
CA SER A 384 -13.50 -7.12 -11.27
C SER A 384 -14.26 -7.00 -9.95
N ALA A 385 -14.53 -5.78 -9.48
CA ALA A 385 -15.34 -5.54 -8.28
C ALA A 385 -16.79 -5.99 -8.48
N LEU A 386 -17.40 -5.70 -9.64
CA LEU A 386 -18.75 -6.18 -9.95
C LEU A 386 -18.81 -7.72 -9.90
N LEU A 387 -17.82 -8.41 -10.47
CA LEU A 387 -17.76 -9.88 -10.38
C LEU A 387 -17.58 -10.37 -8.94
N ALA A 388 -16.72 -9.71 -8.16
CA ALA A 388 -16.44 -10.07 -6.78
C ALA A 388 -17.68 -9.94 -5.87
N ASP A 389 -18.59 -9.01 -6.18
CA ASP A 389 -19.84 -8.84 -5.45
C ASP A 389 -20.92 -9.84 -5.92
N THR A 390 -21.09 -9.97 -7.25
CA THR A 390 -22.21 -10.72 -7.83
C THR A 390 -22.01 -12.24 -7.76
N ILE A 391 -20.79 -12.75 -7.91
CA ILE A 391 -20.54 -14.22 -7.93
C ILE A 391 -20.80 -14.85 -6.55
N PRO A 392 -20.22 -14.36 -5.43
CA PRO A 392 -20.55 -14.87 -4.10
C PRO A 392 -22.03 -14.61 -3.73
N GLY A 393 -22.59 -13.49 -4.21
CA GLY A 393 -23.97 -13.08 -4.01
C GLY A 393 -24.99 -13.77 -4.94
N VAL A 394 -24.59 -14.74 -5.77
CA VAL A 394 -25.45 -15.31 -6.82
C VAL A 394 -26.78 -15.89 -6.29
N ARG A 395 -26.78 -16.42 -5.06
CA ARG A 395 -28.00 -16.91 -4.40
C ARG A 395 -29.03 -15.81 -4.19
N VAL A 396 -28.59 -14.59 -3.87
CA VAL A 396 -29.47 -13.42 -3.70
C VAL A 396 -30.01 -12.98 -5.06
N VAL A 397 -29.15 -12.89 -6.07
CA VAL A 397 -29.55 -12.53 -7.45
C VAL A 397 -30.63 -13.49 -7.97
N LYS A 398 -30.45 -14.79 -7.75
CA LYS A 398 -31.40 -15.85 -8.13
C LYS A 398 -32.69 -15.79 -7.32
N ALA A 399 -32.61 -15.51 -6.02
CA ALA A 399 -33.80 -15.41 -5.15
C ALA A 399 -34.73 -14.25 -5.54
N PHE A 400 -34.17 -13.18 -6.10
CA PHE A 400 -34.93 -12.00 -6.56
C PHE A 400 -35.13 -11.95 -8.09
N SER A 401 -34.76 -13.00 -8.83
CA SER A 401 -34.84 -13.09 -10.30
C SER A 401 -34.23 -11.88 -11.02
N GLN A 402 -33.07 -11.39 -10.54
CA GLN A 402 -32.41 -10.17 -11.05
C GLN A 402 -31.30 -10.45 -12.08
N GLU A 403 -31.23 -11.64 -12.69
CA GLU A 403 -30.11 -12.04 -13.54
C GLU A 403 -29.92 -11.13 -14.75
N GLN A 404 -31.00 -10.81 -15.47
CA GLN A 404 -30.90 -9.93 -16.64
C GLN A 404 -30.42 -8.52 -16.27
N ARG A 405 -30.79 -8.03 -15.08
CA ARG A 405 -30.32 -6.72 -14.59
C ARG A 405 -28.82 -6.73 -14.31
N GLU A 406 -28.31 -7.78 -13.69
CA GLU A 406 -26.88 -7.91 -13.41
C GLU A 406 -26.06 -8.15 -14.70
N VAL A 407 -26.61 -8.88 -15.67
CA VAL A 407 -26.01 -9.01 -17.01
C VAL A 407 -25.95 -7.66 -17.72
N GLY A 408 -27.05 -6.89 -17.75
CA GLY A 408 -27.06 -5.57 -18.38
C GLY A 408 -26.11 -4.56 -17.70
N LYS A 409 -25.97 -4.63 -16.37
CA LYS A 409 -24.94 -3.85 -15.65
C LYS A 409 -23.53 -4.23 -16.09
N PHE A 410 -23.24 -5.52 -16.26
CA PHE A 410 -21.93 -5.99 -16.72
C PHE A 410 -21.64 -5.56 -18.16
N GLU A 411 -22.62 -5.67 -19.06
CA GLU A 411 -22.50 -5.23 -20.45
C GLU A 411 -22.18 -3.73 -20.55
N THR A 412 -22.93 -2.89 -19.85
CA THR A 412 -22.71 -1.44 -19.80
C THR A 412 -21.27 -1.12 -19.34
N ARG A 413 -20.83 -1.79 -18.26
CA ARG A 413 -19.51 -1.58 -17.66
C ARG A 413 -18.35 -2.17 -18.46
N SER A 414 -18.63 -3.07 -19.40
CA SER A 414 -17.65 -3.68 -20.30
C SER A 414 -17.41 -2.84 -21.56
N VAL A 415 -18.44 -2.09 -21.99
CA VAL A 415 -18.35 -1.15 -23.12
C VAL A 415 -17.64 0.14 -22.72
N ASP A 416 -17.86 0.61 -21.48
CA ASP A 416 -17.21 1.80 -20.90
C ASP A 416 -15.70 1.62 -20.71
#